data_AF-X1B0S5-F1
#
_entry.id   AF-X1B0S5-F1
#
_cell.length_a   1.000
_cell.length_b   1.000
_cell.length_c   1.000
_cell.angle_alpha   90.00
_cell.angle_beta   90.00
_cell.angle_gamma   90.00
#
_symmetry.space_group_name_H-M   'P 1'
#
loop_
_entity.id
_entity.type
_entity.pdbx_description
1 polymer ?
#
loop_
_entity_poly.entity_id
_entity_poly.type
_entity_poly.pdbx_seq_one_letter_code
_entity_poly.pdbx_strand_id
1 'polypeptide(L)'
;MRISLVILMLSLQIAVANAQNYKNTWASLDTRPIPTWFEDAKFGIFIHWGVYSVPAWRKLEPGLYASYAEWYYAKVMYNSSNGG
;
A
#
# COMPACT_ATOMS: atom_id res chain seq x y z
N MET A 1 0.32 26.39 40.22
CA MET A 1 -0.78 25.69 39.49
C MET A 1 -1.21 26.41 38.21
N ARG A 2 -1.46 27.73 38.22
CA ARG A 2 -1.87 28.49 37.01
C ARG A 2 -0.83 28.55 35.88
N ILE A 3 0.46 28.72 36.21
CA ILE A 3 1.53 28.85 35.21
C ILE A 3 1.83 27.50 34.53
N SER A 4 1.83 26.41 35.30
CA SER A 4 2.05 25.05 34.79
C SER A 4 0.98 24.63 33.76
N LEU A 5 -0.26 25.08 33.93
CA LEU A 5 -1.37 24.79 33.01
C LEU A 5 -1.23 25.55 31.68
N VAL A 6 -0.72 26.78 31.72
CA VAL A 6 -0.44 27.60 30.53
C VAL A 6 0.72 27.01 29.73
N ILE A 7 1.78 26.55 30.41
CA ILE A 7 2.92 25.87 29.76
C ILE A 7 2.47 24.56 29.10
N LEU A 8 1.64 23.77 29.78
CA LEU A 8 1.09 22.53 29.23
C LEU A 8 0.21 22.79 28.00
N MET A 9 -0.65 23.81 28.02
CA MET A 9 -1.45 24.20 26.85
C MET A 9 -0.59 24.72 25.68
N LEU A 10 0.47 25.50 25.95
CA LEU A 10 1.39 25.96 24.91
C LEU A 10 2.17 24.80 24.29
N SER A 11 2.57 23.81 25.09
CA SER A 11 3.25 22.60 24.58
C SER A 11 2.35 21.72 23.72
N LEU A 12 1.05 21.67 24.02
CA LEU A 12 0.05 20.93 23.24
C LEU A 12 -0.21 21.55 21.85
N GLN A 13 -0.04 22.87 21.72
CA GLN A 13 -0.19 23.57 20.43
C GLN A 13 0.96 23.27 19.45
N ILE A 14 2.17 23.01 19.97
CA ILE A 14 3.33 22.59 19.16
C ILE A 14 3.17 21.14 18.67
N ALA A 15 2.40 20.32 19.41
CA ALA A 15 2.14 18.92 19.10
C ALA A 15 1.00 18.72 18.08
N VAL A 16 0.39 19.79 17.54
CA VAL A 16 -0.53 19.65 16.40
C VAL A 16 0.31 19.23 15.21
N ALA A 17 0.23 17.95 14.85
CA ALA A 17 0.92 17.40 13.70
C ALA A 17 0.63 18.25 12.46
N ASN A 18 1.65 18.93 11.95
CA ASN A 18 1.57 19.60 10.66
C ASN A 18 1.29 18.51 9.62
N ALA A 19 0.07 18.46 9.08
CA ALA A 19 -0.19 17.71 7.86
C ALA A 19 0.77 18.22 6.78
N GLN A 20 1.41 17.31 6.03
CA GLN A 20 2.37 17.71 5.01
C GLN A 20 1.70 18.62 3.97
N ASN A 21 2.30 19.80 3.72
CA ASN A 21 1.82 20.80 2.77
C ASN A 21 2.09 20.36 1.31
N TYR A 22 1.40 19.31 0.85
CA TYR A 22 1.43 18.92 -0.56
C TYR A 22 0.28 19.57 -1.35
N LYS A 23 0.59 20.06 -2.55
CA LYS A 23 -0.40 20.50 -3.53
C LYS A 23 -0.81 19.30 -4.40
N ASN A 24 -1.98 19.37 -5.01
CA ASN A 24 -2.50 18.38 -5.96
C ASN A 24 -1.81 18.45 -7.34
N THR A 25 -0.48 18.62 -7.38
CA THR A 25 0.33 18.69 -8.60
C THR A 25 1.51 17.71 -8.50
N TRP A 26 1.91 17.13 -9.62
CA TRP A 26 3.06 16.22 -9.68
C TRP A 26 4.33 16.86 -9.13
N ALA A 27 4.62 18.11 -9.52
CA ALA A 27 5.78 18.84 -9.02
C ALA A 27 5.81 18.96 -7.48
N SER A 28 4.66 18.99 -6.80
CA SER A 28 4.63 18.96 -5.34
C SER A 28 4.75 17.54 -4.79
N LEU A 29 4.04 16.58 -5.37
CA LEU A 29 4.01 15.18 -4.92
C LEU A 29 5.31 14.42 -5.22
N ASP A 30 6.18 14.89 -6.09
CA ASP A 30 7.47 14.23 -6.32
C ASP A 30 8.53 14.66 -5.30
N THR A 31 8.25 15.69 -4.49
CA THR A 31 9.16 16.16 -3.42
C THR A 31 9.07 15.37 -2.11
N ARG A 32 8.13 14.42 -1.99
CA ARG A 32 8.00 13.60 -0.76
C ARG A 32 9.21 12.69 -0.62
N PRO A 33 9.96 12.79 0.50
CA PRO A 33 11.00 11.82 0.78
C PRO A 33 10.39 10.45 1.06
N ILE A 34 11.13 9.39 0.75
CA ILE A 34 10.78 8.05 1.23
C ILE A 34 10.92 8.06 2.75
N PRO A 35 9.93 7.55 3.52
CA PRO A 35 10.07 7.44 4.96
C PRO A 35 11.29 6.58 5.33
N THR A 36 12.12 7.06 6.25
CA THR A 36 13.38 6.39 6.62
C THR A 36 13.16 4.94 7.04
N TRP A 37 12.09 4.66 7.79
CA TRP A 37 11.76 3.28 8.19
C TRP A 37 11.55 2.33 7.00
N PHE A 38 10.98 2.82 5.89
CA PHE A 38 10.72 2.01 4.70
C PHE A 38 12.00 1.80 3.91
N GLU A 39 12.85 2.83 3.83
CA GLU A 39 14.17 2.71 3.24
C GLU A 39 15.05 1.75 4.05
N ASP A 40 15.01 1.82 5.38
CA ASP A 40 15.78 0.97 6.30
C ASP A 40 15.27 -0.48 6.31
N ALA A 41 13.96 -0.70 6.14
CA ALA A 41 13.35 -2.02 6.05
C ALA A 41 13.77 -2.72 4.74
N LYS A 42 14.88 -3.46 4.76
CA LYS A 42 15.43 -4.16 3.59
C LYS A 42 14.69 -5.46 3.22
N PHE A 43 13.78 -5.93 4.08
CA PHE A 43 13.04 -7.18 3.89
C PHE A 43 11.56 -6.98 4.23
N GLY A 44 10.69 -7.50 3.37
CA GLY A 44 9.25 -7.47 3.55
C GLY A 44 8.60 -8.77 3.09
N ILE A 45 7.44 -9.08 3.65
CA ILE A 45 6.62 -10.22 3.27
C ILE A 45 5.39 -9.67 2.54
N PHE A 46 5.14 -10.14 1.32
CA PHE A 46 3.91 -9.81 0.59
C PHE A 46 2.95 -10.99 0.62
N ILE A 47 1.71 -10.73 1.02
CA ILE A 47 0.66 -11.74 1.16
C ILE A 47 -0.38 -11.53 0.06
N HIS A 48 -0.52 -12.51 -0.84
CA HIS A 48 -1.64 -12.60 -1.77
C HIS A 48 -2.69 -13.54 -1.18
N TRP A 49 -3.75 -12.96 -0.63
CA TRP A 49 -4.86 -13.70 -0.05
C TRP A 49 -6.21 -13.13 -0.52
N GLY A 50 -7.11 -14.03 -0.92
CA GLY A 50 -8.45 -13.69 -1.38
C GLY A 50 -9.28 -14.93 -1.70
N VAL A 51 -10.45 -14.76 -2.30
CA VAL A 51 -11.36 -15.88 -2.60
C VAL A 51 -10.76 -16.93 -3.55
N TYR A 52 -9.80 -16.54 -4.39
CA TYR A 52 -9.00 -17.43 -5.23
C TYR A 52 -8.14 -18.43 -4.44
N SER A 53 -7.86 -18.16 -3.15
CA SER A 53 -7.17 -19.09 -2.27
C SER A 53 -8.03 -20.29 -1.87
N VAL A 54 -9.36 -20.23 -2.06
CA VAL A 54 -10.27 -21.36 -1.80
C VAL A 54 -10.07 -22.50 -2.81
N PRO A 55 -10.14 -22.27 -4.14
CA PRO A 55 -9.81 -23.30 -5.11
C PRO A 55 -8.32 -23.64 -5.15
N ALA A 56 -7.43 -22.72 -4.77
CA ALA A 56 -5.98 -22.93 -4.66
C ALA A 56 -5.34 -23.62 -5.87
N TRP A 57 -5.84 -23.35 -7.08
CA TRP A 57 -5.52 -24.12 -8.26
C TRP A 57 -5.19 -23.24 -9.46
N ARG A 58 -4.10 -23.60 -10.17
CA ARG A 58 -3.79 -23.11 -11.51
C ARG A 58 -2.91 -24.11 -12.27
N LYS A 59 -3.13 -24.25 -13.57
CA LYS A 59 -2.23 -24.96 -14.49
C LYS A 59 -1.07 -24.05 -14.91
N LEU A 60 0.14 -24.62 -14.98
CA LEU A 60 1.29 -23.96 -15.58
C LEU A 60 1.09 -23.83 -17.10
N GLU A 61 0.92 -22.61 -17.56
CA GLU A 61 0.69 -22.26 -18.96
C GLU A 61 1.62 -21.12 -19.38
N PRO A 62 2.18 -21.15 -20.61
CA PRO A 62 2.92 -20.03 -21.15
C PRO A 62 1.97 -18.85 -21.41
N GLY A 63 2.39 -17.65 -21.02
CA GLY A 63 1.61 -16.43 -21.17
C GLY A 63 1.68 -15.54 -19.93
N LEU A 64 1.46 -14.24 -20.12
CA LEU A 64 1.46 -13.28 -19.03
C LEU A 64 0.27 -13.58 -18.10
N TYR A 65 0.54 -13.76 -16.80
CA TYR A 65 -0.45 -14.09 -15.76
C TYR A 65 -1.14 -15.46 -15.88
N ALA A 66 -0.83 -16.23 -16.93
CA ALA A 66 -1.48 -17.50 -17.23
C ALA A 66 -1.18 -18.61 -16.20
N SER A 67 -0.26 -18.41 -15.27
CA SER A 67 0.05 -19.39 -14.22
C SER A 67 -0.29 -18.88 -12.81
N TYR A 68 -0.92 -17.72 -12.70
CA TYR A 68 -1.20 -17.09 -11.41
C TYR A 68 -2.58 -17.50 -10.87
N ALA A 69 -2.60 -17.98 -9.62
CA ALA A 69 -3.81 -18.51 -9.00
C ALA A 69 -4.82 -17.40 -8.65
N GLU A 70 -4.34 -16.18 -8.39
CA GLU A 70 -5.21 -15.02 -8.13
C GLU A 70 -6.07 -14.63 -9.35
N TRP A 71 -5.69 -15.10 -10.54
CA TRP A 71 -6.44 -14.93 -11.78
C TRP A 71 -7.48 -16.04 -12.05
N TYR A 72 -7.82 -16.85 -11.04
CA TYR A 72 -8.77 -17.95 -11.15
C TYR A 72 -10.10 -17.54 -11.80
N TYR A 73 -10.69 -16.41 -11.39
CA TYR A 73 -11.97 -15.95 -11.94
C TYR A 73 -11.90 -15.64 -13.44
N ALA A 74 -10.83 -14.97 -13.89
CA ALA A 74 -10.66 -14.66 -15.30
C ALA A 74 -10.57 -15.94 -16.16
N LYS A 75 -9.84 -16.95 -15.68
CA LYS A 75 -9.72 -18.25 -16.34
C LYS A 75 -11.02 -19.04 -16.40
N VAL A 76 -11.88 -18.92 -15.38
CA VAL A 76 -13.18 -19.62 -15.35
C VAL A 76 -14.23 -18.90 -16.20
N MET A 77 -14.20 -17.57 -16.25
CA MET A 77 -15.28 -16.77 -16.84
C MET A 77 -14.99 -16.23 -18.25
N TYR A 78 -13.72 -16.14 -18.66
CA TYR A 78 -13.33 -15.66 -19.98
C TYR A 78 -12.54 -16.73 -20.75
N ASN A 79 -12.71 -16.75 -22.08
CA ASN A 79 -12.10 -17.74 -22.96
C ASN A 79 -10.71 -17.29 -23.43
N SER A 80 -9.68 -17.88 -22.83
CA SER A 80 -8.32 -18.29 -23.27
C SER A 80 -7.47 -17.40 -24.20
N SER A 81 -7.97 -16.31 -24.77
CA SER A 81 -7.20 -15.51 -25.74
C SER A 81 -6.17 -14.59 -25.10
N ASN A 82 -6.30 -14.27 -23.80
CA ASN A 82 -5.40 -13.35 -23.08
C ASN A 82 -4.82 -13.92 -21.77
N GLY A 83 -4.76 -15.24 -21.62
CA GLY A 83 -4.23 -15.86 -20.39
C GLY A 83 -5.21 -15.93 -19.21
N GLY A 84 -6.46 -15.54 -19.45
CA GLY A 84 -7.69 -15.98 -18.79
C GLY A 84 -8.57 -16.64 -19.84
#